data_AF-A0A963PUC8-F1
#
_entry.id   AF-A0A963PUC8-F1
#
_cell.length_a   1.000
_cell.length_b   1.000
_cell.length_c   1.000
_cell.angle_alpha   90.00
_cell.angle_beta   90.00
_cell.angle_gamma   90.00
#
_symmetry.space_group_name_H-M   'P 1'
#
loop_
_entity.id
_entity.type
_entity.pdbx_description
1 polymer ?
#
loop_
_entity_poly.entity_id
_entity_poly.type
_entity_poly.pdbx_seq_one_letter_code
_entity_poly.pdbx_strand_id
1 'polypeptide(L)'
;LAPLARPDAVVVMSSSLGETLADTIRRVVPPPVARQLDAVLAQARRDPASGASWGGASARWWADVADTVPARALLSSAAPVLLVQGERDALAPVASARLAQQAYREAGHGGLTYWELPGHDHFMVDAHGVDQRDRVLGRVATWVADRLAERARTGADEGAVDGSAVGATMPDADLLRWHRSMRRLHPWG
;
A
#
# COMPACT_ATOMS: atom_id res chain seq x y z
N LEU A 1 -12.52 -8.17 11.15
CA LEU A 1 -11.81 -7.57 9.99
C LEU A 1 -10.58 -6.87 10.53
N ALA A 2 -9.41 -7.06 9.91
CA ALA A 2 -8.23 -6.27 10.26
C ALA A 2 -8.53 -4.78 9.96
N PRO A 3 -8.09 -3.83 10.79
CA PRO A 3 -8.28 -2.41 10.51
C PRO A 3 -7.60 -2.04 9.19
N LEU A 4 -8.28 -1.25 8.36
CA LEU A 4 -7.68 -0.69 7.15
C LEU A 4 -6.53 0.23 7.56
N ALA A 5 -5.32 -0.13 7.14
CA ALA A 5 -4.16 0.73 7.32
C ALA A 5 -4.36 2.03 6.53
N ARG A 6 -3.99 3.16 7.13
CA ARG A 6 -3.92 4.47 6.47
C ARG A 6 -2.46 4.90 6.42
N PRO A 7 -1.65 4.30 5.53
CA PRO A 7 -0.23 4.62 5.47
C PRO A 7 -0.01 6.03 4.92
N ASP A 8 1.09 6.66 5.34
CA ASP A 8 1.47 7.99 4.86
C ASP A 8 2.11 7.93 3.47
N ALA A 9 2.70 6.78 3.15
CA ALA A 9 3.24 6.43 1.85
C ALA A 9 3.30 4.90 1.72
N VAL A 10 3.21 4.39 0.49
CA VAL A 10 3.35 2.97 0.18
C VAL A 10 4.53 2.77 -0.76
N VAL A 11 5.40 1.81 -0.45
CA VAL A 11 6.45 1.37 -1.36
C VAL A 11 6.20 -0.08 -1.73
N VAL A 12 6.18 -0.38 -3.02
CA VAL A 12 6.15 -1.74 -3.54
C VAL A 12 7.36 -1.96 -4.43
N MET A 13 8.10 -3.03 -4.17
CA MET A 13 9.31 -3.41 -4.91
C MET A 13 9.14 -4.80 -5.50
N SER A 14 9.61 -4.99 -6.74
CA SER A 14 9.72 -6.28 -7.41
C SER A 14 8.44 -7.12 -7.29
N SER A 15 7.30 -6.51 -7.61
CA SER A 15 5.98 -7.13 -7.38
C SER A 15 5.10 -6.97 -8.61
N SER A 16 4.38 -8.05 -8.93
CA SER A 16 3.38 -8.05 -9.99
C SER A 16 2.06 -7.51 -9.44
N LEU A 17 1.68 -6.31 -9.87
CA LEU A 17 0.52 -5.60 -9.33
C LEU A 17 -0.62 -5.44 -10.33
N GLY A 18 -0.33 -5.43 -11.63
CA GLY A 18 -1.27 -5.01 -12.66
C GLY A 18 -2.11 -6.12 -13.28
N GLU A 19 -1.85 -7.38 -12.94
CA GLU A 19 -2.63 -8.54 -13.37
C GLU A 19 -3.11 -9.35 -12.16
N THR A 20 -3.91 -10.39 -12.39
CA THR A 20 -4.37 -11.25 -11.29
C THR A 20 -3.18 -12.02 -10.70
N LEU A 21 -3.27 -12.40 -9.43
CA LEU A 21 -2.25 -13.26 -8.84
C LEU A 21 -2.13 -14.59 -9.59
N ALA A 22 -3.26 -15.17 -10.02
CA ALA A 22 -3.27 -16.38 -10.82
C ALA A 22 -2.50 -16.23 -12.14
N ASP A 23 -2.69 -15.13 -12.87
CA ASP A 23 -1.99 -14.89 -14.14
C ASP A 23 -0.50 -14.68 -13.93
N THR A 24 -0.12 -13.94 -12.88
CA THR A 24 1.28 -13.79 -12.47
C THR A 24 1.91 -15.16 -12.21
N ILE A 25 1.28 -15.96 -11.35
CA ILE A 25 1.79 -17.29 -10.98
C ILE A 25 1.92 -18.18 -12.22
N ARG A 26 0.94 -18.18 -13.13
CA ARG A 26 0.98 -18.96 -14.37
C ARG A 26 2.21 -18.62 -15.24
N ARG A 27 2.65 -17.36 -15.26
CA ARG A 27 3.81 -16.91 -16.05
C ARG A 27 5.15 -17.32 -15.45
N VAL A 28 5.27 -17.34 -14.12
CA VAL A 28 6.56 -17.43 -13.43
C VAL A 28 6.90 -18.82 -12.92
N VAL A 29 5.89 -19.67 -12.71
CA VAL A 29 6.13 -21.06 -12.27
C VAL A 29 6.53 -21.95 -13.46
N PRO A 30 7.30 -23.03 -13.22
CA PRO A 30 7.65 -23.98 -14.28
C PRO A 30 6.41 -24.57 -14.99
N PRO A 31 6.49 -24.90 -16.30
CA PRO A 31 5.34 -25.40 -17.06
C PRO A 31 4.59 -26.60 -16.43
N PRO A 32 5.26 -27.59 -15.80
CA PRO A 32 4.56 -28.66 -15.10
C PRO A 32 3.69 -28.19 -13.94
N VAL A 33 4.11 -27.14 -13.24
CA VAL A 33 3.39 -26.52 -12.13
C VAL A 33 2.23 -25.66 -12.66
N ALA A 34 2.47 -24.88 -13.72
CA ALA A 34 1.45 -24.03 -14.34
C ALA A 34 0.23 -24.84 -14.83
N ARG A 35 0.44 -26.05 -15.33
CA ARG A 35 -0.63 -26.96 -15.77
C ARG A 35 -1.57 -27.40 -14.65
N GLN A 36 -1.13 -27.35 -13.39
CA GLN A 36 -1.94 -27.74 -12.24
C GLN A 36 -2.82 -26.59 -11.73
N LEU A 37 -2.45 -25.34 -12.06
CA LEU A 37 -3.02 -24.15 -11.45
C LEU A 37 -4.55 -24.10 -11.56
N ASP A 38 -5.10 -24.33 -12.75
CA ASP A 38 -6.54 -24.23 -12.97
C ASP A 38 -7.33 -25.24 -12.13
N ALA A 39 -6.81 -26.47 -12.00
CA ALA A 39 -7.42 -27.50 -11.18
C ALA A 39 -7.34 -27.17 -9.68
N VAL A 40 -6.19 -26.65 -9.22
CA VAL A 40 -5.99 -26.19 -7.84
C VAL A 40 -6.95 -25.05 -7.51
N LEU A 41 -7.04 -24.04 -8.36
CA LEU A 41 -7.93 -22.89 -8.15
C LEU A 41 -9.40 -23.30 -8.21
N ALA A 42 -9.78 -24.20 -9.12
CA ALA A 42 -11.14 -24.73 -9.18
C ALA A 42 -11.50 -25.53 -7.91
N GLN A 43 -10.57 -26.32 -7.36
CA GLN A 43 -10.77 -27.02 -6.10
C GLN A 43 -10.88 -26.04 -4.93
N ALA A 44 -9.98 -25.05 -4.84
CA ALA A 44 -9.98 -24.03 -3.80
C ALA A 44 -11.29 -23.25 -3.77
N ARG A 45 -11.84 -22.85 -4.92
CA ARG A 45 -13.14 -22.16 -5.01
C ARG A 45 -14.31 -23.05 -4.62
N ARG A 46 -14.26 -24.34 -4.95
CA ARG A 46 -15.34 -25.30 -4.61
C ARG A 46 -15.37 -25.65 -3.12
N ASP A 47 -14.21 -25.80 -2.50
CA ASP A 47 -14.07 -26.16 -1.09
C ASP A 47 -12.93 -25.38 -0.40
N PRO A 48 -13.16 -24.09 -0.10
CA PRO A 48 -12.16 -23.24 0.53
C PRO A 48 -11.88 -23.64 1.98
N ALA A 49 -12.78 -24.39 2.63
CA ALA A 49 -12.61 -24.87 4.00
C ALA A 49 -11.81 -26.18 4.10
N SER A 50 -11.45 -26.79 2.95
CA SER A 50 -10.62 -27.99 2.93
C SER A 50 -9.26 -27.77 3.60
N GLY A 51 -8.69 -28.83 4.15
CA GLY A 51 -7.31 -28.86 4.64
C GLY A 51 -6.25 -28.86 3.53
N ALA A 52 -6.65 -28.70 2.26
CA ALA A 52 -5.74 -28.73 1.12
C ALA A 52 -4.86 -27.47 1.06
N SER A 53 -3.63 -27.64 0.57
CA SER A 53 -2.68 -26.55 0.34
C SER A 53 -1.93 -26.75 -0.98
N TRP A 54 -1.49 -25.64 -1.57
CA TRP A 54 -0.66 -25.63 -2.77
C TRP A 54 0.26 -24.42 -2.73
N GLY A 55 1.53 -24.60 -3.09
CA GLY A 55 2.53 -23.53 -3.03
C GLY A 55 2.70 -22.91 -1.63
N GLY A 56 2.43 -23.68 -0.57
CA GLY A 56 2.50 -23.21 0.82
C GLY A 56 1.28 -22.43 1.32
N ALA A 57 0.28 -22.16 0.48
CA ALA A 57 -0.94 -21.47 0.86
C ALA A 57 -2.16 -22.40 0.89
N SER A 58 -3.13 -22.09 1.76
CA SER A 58 -4.34 -22.90 1.94
C SER A 58 -5.34 -22.73 0.80
N ALA A 59 -6.26 -23.69 0.65
CA ALA A 59 -7.40 -23.58 -0.26
C ALA A 59 -8.18 -22.28 -0.04
N ARG A 60 -8.45 -21.92 1.22
CA ARG A 60 -9.10 -20.65 1.57
C ARG A 60 -8.35 -19.44 1.00
N TRP A 61 -7.04 -19.38 1.19
CA TRP A 61 -6.24 -18.26 0.70
C TRP A 61 -6.32 -18.16 -0.82
N TRP A 62 -6.13 -19.26 -1.55
CA TRP A 62 -6.22 -19.27 -3.00
C TRP A 62 -7.61 -18.87 -3.51
N ALA A 63 -8.68 -19.31 -2.85
CA ALA A 63 -10.04 -18.90 -3.19
C ALA A 63 -10.25 -17.38 -3.03
N ASP A 64 -9.62 -16.77 -2.03
CA ASP A 64 -9.75 -15.34 -1.73
C ASP A 64 -8.90 -14.47 -2.67
N VAL A 65 -7.66 -14.86 -2.99
CA VAL A 65 -6.70 -13.95 -3.63
C VAL A 65 -6.43 -14.21 -5.11
N ALA A 66 -6.75 -15.39 -5.65
CA ALA A 66 -6.29 -15.78 -6.99
C ALA A 66 -6.70 -14.81 -8.10
N ASP A 67 -7.93 -14.31 -8.05
CA ASP A 67 -8.50 -13.39 -9.04
C ASP A 67 -8.30 -11.91 -8.67
N THR A 68 -7.59 -11.64 -7.58
CA THR A 68 -7.32 -10.27 -7.13
C THR A 68 -6.23 -9.65 -7.99
N VAL A 69 -6.48 -8.42 -8.45
CA VAL A 69 -5.47 -7.54 -9.07
C VAL A 69 -4.98 -6.57 -7.99
N PRO A 70 -3.75 -6.74 -7.45
CA PRO A 70 -3.29 -5.97 -6.30
C PRO A 70 -3.34 -4.45 -6.49
N ALA A 71 -3.08 -3.95 -7.71
CA ALA A 71 -3.12 -2.52 -8.01
C ALA A 71 -4.50 -1.88 -7.72
N ARG A 72 -5.61 -2.65 -7.76
CA ARG A 72 -6.95 -2.11 -7.44
C ARG A 72 -7.06 -1.64 -5.99
N ALA A 73 -6.42 -2.33 -5.05
CA ALA A 73 -6.39 -1.90 -3.66
C ALA A 73 -5.58 -0.61 -3.50
N LEU A 74 -4.45 -0.49 -4.22
CA LEU A 74 -3.61 0.71 -4.20
C LEU A 74 -4.33 1.92 -4.81
N LEU A 75 -5.11 1.73 -5.88
CA LEU A 75 -5.94 2.78 -6.49
C LEU A 75 -7.02 3.32 -5.56
N SER A 76 -7.47 2.52 -4.58
CA SER A 76 -8.43 2.97 -3.56
C SER A 76 -7.78 3.71 -2.40
N SER A 77 -6.45 3.76 -2.34
CA SER A 77 -5.70 4.45 -1.30
C SER A 77 -5.42 5.90 -1.69
N ALA A 78 -5.59 6.83 -0.73
CA ALA A 78 -5.15 8.22 -0.89
C ALA A 78 -3.63 8.39 -0.70
N ALA A 79 -2.94 7.36 -0.21
CA ALA A 79 -1.50 7.44 0.04
C ALA A 79 -0.72 7.52 -1.29
N PRO A 80 0.36 8.32 -1.35
CA PRO A 80 1.29 8.25 -2.46
C PRO A 80 1.93 6.86 -2.53
N VAL A 81 2.07 6.33 -3.74
CA VAL A 81 2.62 5.00 -4.01
C VAL A 81 3.89 5.12 -4.83
N LEU A 82 4.95 4.45 -4.39
CA LEU A 82 6.14 4.19 -5.19
C LEU A 82 6.14 2.73 -5.63
N LEU A 83 6.17 2.50 -6.94
CA LEU A 83 6.40 1.19 -7.54
C LEU A 83 7.80 1.15 -8.14
N VAL A 84 8.64 0.22 -7.66
CA VAL A 84 10.00 -0.02 -8.17
C VAL A 84 10.07 -1.40 -8.81
N GLN A 85 10.49 -1.48 -10.06
CA GLN A 85 10.52 -2.72 -10.82
C GLN A 85 11.80 -2.85 -11.64
N GLY A 86 12.46 -4.00 -11.56
CA GLY A 86 13.55 -4.36 -12.48
C GLY A 86 13.00 -4.73 -13.86
N GLU A 87 13.61 -4.22 -14.92
CA GLU A 87 13.21 -4.51 -16.32
C GLU A 87 13.34 -6.02 -16.66
N ARG A 88 14.33 -6.70 -16.09
CA ARG A 88 14.66 -8.11 -16.31
C ARG A 88 14.12 -9.03 -15.22
N ASP A 89 13.21 -8.55 -14.39
CA ASP A 89 12.62 -9.35 -13.32
C ASP A 89 11.80 -10.51 -13.90
N ALA A 90 12.27 -11.74 -13.68
CA ALA A 90 11.64 -12.96 -14.14
C ALA A 90 10.64 -13.55 -13.12
N LEU A 91 10.66 -13.08 -11.87
CA LEU A 91 9.81 -13.58 -10.78
C LEU A 91 8.59 -12.67 -10.56
N ALA A 92 8.70 -11.40 -10.93
CA ALA A 92 7.61 -10.45 -11.04
C ALA A 92 7.78 -9.67 -12.36
N PRO A 93 7.26 -10.19 -13.48
CA PRO A 93 7.50 -9.61 -14.81
C PRO A 93 7.17 -8.12 -14.89
N VAL A 94 8.08 -7.33 -15.48
CA VAL A 94 7.93 -5.87 -15.65
C VAL A 94 6.61 -5.47 -16.33
N ALA A 95 6.08 -6.33 -17.20
CA ALA A 95 4.79 -6.14 -17.85
C ALA A 95 3.65 -5.92 -16.83
N SER A 96 3.67 -6.62 -15.69
CA SER A 96 2.66 -6.44 -14.64
C SER A 96 2.76 -5.06 -13.97
N ALA A 97 3.96 -4.56 -13.73
CA ALA A 97 4.16 -3.21 -13.21
C ALA A 97 3.70 -2.13 -14.20
N ARG A 98 3.94 -2.33 -15.49
CA ARG A 98 3.45 -1.44 -16.56
C ARG A 98 1.91 -1.43 -16.64
N LEU A 99 1.26 -2.57 -16.45
CA LEU A 99 -0.20 -2.65 -16.34
C LEU A 99 -0.73 -1.88 -15.12
N ALA A 100 -0.05 -1.95 -13.97
CA ALA A 100 -0.41 -1.15 -12.80
C ALA A 100 -0.27 0.36 -13.10
N GLN A 101 0.83 0.77 -13.75
CA GLN A 101 1.01 2.15 -14.17
C GLN A 101 -0.09 2.62 -15.13
N GLN A 102 -0.47 1.77 -16.09
CA GLN A 102 -1.58 2.06 -17.00
C GLN A 102 -2.89 2.25 -16.24
N ALA A 103 -3.22 1.38 -15.29
CA ALA A 103 -4.43 1.49 -14.48
C ALA A 103 -4.49 2.82 -13.68
N TYR A 104 -3.35 3.29 -13.14
CA TYR A 104 -3.27 4.62 -12.50
C TYR A 104 -3.53 5.77 -13.47
N ARG A 105 -2.99 5.69 -14.69
CA ARG A 105 -3.22 6.70 -15.73
C ARG A 105 -4.68 6.75 -16.16
N GLU A 106 -5.28 5.57 -16.39
CA GLU A 106 -6.70 5.45 -16.79
C GLU A 106 -7.66 5.94 -15.70
N ALA A 107 -7.31 5.74 -14.43
CA ALA A 107 -8.07 6.26 -13.30
C ALA A 107 -7.91 7.77 -13.09
N GLY A 108 -7.01 8.45 -13.82
CA GLY A 108 -6.70 9.86 -13.62
C GLY A 108 -6.07 10.16 -12.26
N HIS A 109 -5.49 9.15 -11.59
CA HIS A 109 -4.98 9.28 -10.22
C HIS A 109 -3.49 9.62 -10.23
N GLY A 110 -3.11 10.82 -9.80
CA GLY A 110 -1.72 11.30 -9.75
C GLY A 110 -0.84 10.70 -8.64
N GLY A 111 -1.27 9.60 -8.01
CA GLY A 111 -0.67 9.08 -6.77
C GLY A 111 0.48 8.11 -6.96
N LEU A 112 0.80 7.72 -8.21
CA LEU A 112 1.83 6.72 -8.50
C LEU A 112 3.13 7.37 -9.01
N THR A 113 4.22 7.12 -8.30
CA THR A 113 5.58 7.22 -8.82
C THR A 113 6.02 5.84 -9.33
N TYR A 114 6.40 5.71 -10.60
CA TYR A 114 6.89 4.45 -11.16
C TYR A 114 8.36 4.55 -11.55
N TRP A 115 9.19 3.67 -10.98
CA TRP A 115 10.59 3.47 -11.37
C TRP A 115 10.75 2.10 -12.01
N GLU A 116 10.97 2.10 -13.33
CA GLU A 116 11.50 0.96 -14.04
C GLU A 116 13.02 1.08 -14.08
N LEU A 117 13.73 0.05 -13.59
CA LEU A 117 15.19 0.05 -13.49
C LEU A 117 15.78 -0.78 -14.65
N PRO A 118 16.40 -0.14 -15.66
CA PRO A 118 16.91 -0.84 -16.83
C PRO A 118 17.95 -1.89 -16.47
N GLY A 119 17.85 -3.07 -17.08
CA GLY A 119 18.81 -4.15 -16.87
C GLY A 119 18.78 -4.82 -15.48
N HIS A 120 17.96 -4.35 -14.53
CA HIS A 120 17.88 -4.92 -13.18
C HIS A 120 16.95 -6.14 -13.13
N ASP A 121 17.33 -7.15 -12.35
CA ASP A 121 16.49 -8.33 -12.08
C ASP A 121 15.59 -8.15 -10.84
N HIS A 122 14.98 -9.25 -10.38
CA HIS A 122 14.11 -9.27 -9.20
C HIS A 122 14.80 -8.78 -7.92
N PHE A 123 16.09 -9.05 -7.80
CA PHE A 123 16.91 -8.75 -6.63
C PHE A 123 17.62 -7.41 -6.77
N MET A 124 17.29 -6.61 -7.78
CA MET A 124 17.96 -5.36 -8.13
C MET A 124 19.45 -5.57 -8.49
N VAL A 125 19.80 -6.74 -9.01
CA VAL A 125 21.12 -6.99 -9.61
C VAL A 125 21.07 -6.49 -11.05
N ASP A 126 22.03 -5.67 -11.45
CA ASP A 126 22.06 -5.06 -12.78
C ASP A 126 22.54 -6.01 -13.89
N ALA A 127 22.62 -5.50 -15.12
CA ALA A 127 23.06 -6.26 -16.30
C ALA A 127 24.52 -6.74 -16.21
N HIS A 128 25.32 -6.16 -15.33
CA HIS A 128 26.72 -6.52 -15.10
C HIS A 128 26.89 -7.46 -13.90
N GLY A 129 25.79 -7.86 -13.25
CA GLY A 129 25.84 -8.74 -12.08
C GLY A 129 26.16 -8.00 -10.78
N VAL A 130 26.11 -6.67 -10.76
CA VAL A 130 26.35 -5.88 -9.55
C VAL A 130 25.05 -5.73 -8.77
N ASP A 131 25.09 -6.05 -7.48
CA ASP A 131 23.98 -5.83 -6.56
C ASP A 131 23.81 -4.31 -6.31
N GLN A 132 22.69 -3.74 -6.76
CA GLN A 132 22.38 -2.32 -6.62
C GLN A 132 21.38 -2.05 -5.47
N ARG A 133 21.06 -3.04 -4.62
CA ARG A 133 20.00 -2.89 -3.59
C ARG A 133 20.24 -1.71 -2.67
N ASP A 134 21.46 -1.50 -2.18
CA ASP A 134 21.76 -0.38 -1.27
C ASP A 134 21.47 0.97 -1.93
N ARG A 135 21.83 1.12 -3.21
CA ARG A 135 21.55 2.33 -3.99
C ARG A 135 20.05 2.52 -4.21
N VAL A 136 19.34 1.46 -4.56
CA VAL A 136 17.88 1.51 -4.78
C VAL A 136 17.16 1.84 -3.48
N LEU A 137 17.50 1.18 -2.38
CA LEU A 137 16.91 1.41 -1.06
C LEU A 137 17.23 2.81 -0.53
N GLY A 138 18.44 3.33 -0.76
CA GLY A 138 18.78 4.72 -0.44
C GLY A 138 17.87 5.71 -1.18
N ARG A 139 17.61 5.47 -2.47
CA ARG A 139 16.71 6.31 -3.28
C ARG A 139 15.25 6.20 -2.82
N VAL A 140 14.81 5.00 -2.45
CA VAL A 140 13.48 4.77 -1.83
C VAL A 140 13.36 5.53 -0.51
N ALA A 141 14.38 5.49 0.34
CA ALA A 141 14.37 6.19 1.63
C ALA A 141 14.24 7.70 1.45
N THR A 142 14.96 8.29 0.49
CA THR A 142 14.78 9.71 0.12
C THR A 142 13.35 10.00 -0.32
N TRP A 143 12.78 9.18 -1.21
CA TRP A 143 11.41 9.38 -1.68
C TRP A 143 10.40 9.31 -0.52
N VAL A 144 10.56 8.39 0.43
CA VAL A 144 9.68 8.30 1.61
C VAL A 144 9.83 9.55 2.48
N ALA A 145 11.06 9.99 2.75
CA ALA A 145 11.31 11.18 3.55
C ALA A 145 10.65 12.43 2.94
N ASP A 146 10.72 12.58 1.62
CA ASP A 146 10.08 13.69 0.89
C ASP A 146 8.55 13.66 1.06
N ARG A 147 7.90 12.49 0.93
CA ARG A 147 6.45 12.34 1.12
C ARG A 147 6.02 12.67 2.55
N LEU A 148 6.79 12.25 3.56
CA LEU A 148 6.52 12.57 4.96
C LEU A 148 6.65 14.08 5.23
N ALA A 149 7.68 14.72 4.68
CA ALA A 149 7.88 16.16 4.80
C ALA A 149 6.80 16.98 4.09
N GLU A 150 6.32 16.53 2.92
CA GLU A 150 5.16 17.13 2.24
C GLU A 150 3.91 17.04 3.09
N ARG A 151 3.59 15.85 3.62
CA ARG A 151 2.41 15.66 4.47
C ARG A 151 2.45 16.51 5.74
N ALA A 152 3.62 16.62 6.38
CA ALA A 152 3.79 17.47 7.55
C ALA A 152 3.50 18.95 7.22
N ARG A 153 3.88 19.41 6.03
CA ARG A 153 3.59 20.78 5.56
C ARG A 153 2.11 20.99 5.27
N THR A 154 1.48 20.08 4.53
CA THR A 154 0.05 20.22 4.18
C THR A 154 -0.88 20.05 5.38
N GLY A 155 -0.54 19.14 6.29
CA GLY A 155 -1.30 18.94 7.53
C GLY A 155 -1.15 20.09 8.55
N ALA A 156 -0.02 20.82 8.52
CA ALA A 156 0.15 22.03 9.32
C ALA A 156 -0.70 23.20 8.78
N ASP A 157 -0.96 23.24 7.47
CA ASP A 157 -1.73 24.30 6.82
C ASP A 157 -3.24 24.15 7.08
N GLU A 158 -3.77 22.92 7.13
CA GLU A 158 -5.17 22.66 7.51
C GLU A 158 -5.47 23.02 8.98
N GLY A 159 -4.47 23.03 9.87
CA GLY A 159 -4.60 23.46 11.27
C GLY A 159 -4.51 24.97 11.49
N ALA A 160 -4.10 25.76 10.49
CA ALA A 160 -3.90 27.20 10.60
C ALA A 160 -5.13 28.04 10.21
N VAL A 161 -6.18 27.42 9.65
CA VAL A 161 -7.34 28.13 9.09
C VAL A 161 -8.47 28.36 10.11
N ASP A 162 -8.42 27.78 11.32
CA ASP A 162 -9.46 27.99 12.36
C ASP A 162 -8.92 28.75 13.60
N GLY A 163 -8.45 29.97 13.37
CA GLY A 163 -7.96 30.86 14.44
C GLY A 163 -8.43 32.31 14.36
N SER A 164 -9.34 32.66 13.45
CA SER A 164 -9.79 34.04 13.25
C SER A 164 -11.31 34.23 13.18
N ALA A 165 -12.02 33.71 14.18
CA ALA A 165 -13.29 34.22 14.70
C ALA A 165 -13.57 33.40 15.98
N VAL A 166 -13.69 33.91 17.20
CA VAL A 166 -14.37 35.10 17.71
C VAL A 166 -13.65 35.51 18.99
N GLY A 167 -13.26 36.77 19.09
CA GLY A 167 -12.90 37.37 20.37
C GLY A 167 -14.14 37.43 21.28
N ALA A 168 -14.09 36.72 22.39
CA ALA A 168 -14.87 37.02 23.58
C ALA A 168 -14.04 36.59 24.80
N THR A 169 -13.23 37.51 25.32
CA THR A 169 -12.69 37.38 26.67
C THR A 169 -13.86 37.43 27.65
N MET A 170 -14.10 36.32 28.34
CA MET A 170 -15.05 36.25 29.44
C MET A 170 -14.48 37.07 30.63
N PRO A 171 -15.26 37.97 31.27
CA PRO A 171 -14.77 38.70 32.44
C PRO A 171 -14.51 37.74 33.62
N ASP A 172 -13.47 38.01 34.42
CA ASP A 172 -13.03 37.19 35.58
C ASP A 172 -14.15 36.80 36.56
N ALA A 173 -15.22 37.60 36.62
CA ALA A 173 -16.38 37.33 37.47
C ALA A 173 -17.14 36.04 37.11
N ASP A 174 -17.11 35.63 35.83
CA ASP A 174 -17.82 34.45 35.35
C ASP A 174 -16.99 33.16 35.52
N LEU A 175 -15.66 33.28 35.52
CA LEU A 175 -14.74 32.17 35.81
C LEU A 175 -14.86 31.69 37.27
N LEU A 176 -15.06 32.64 38.21
CA LEU A 176 -15.33 32.36 39.61
C LEU A 176 -16.75 31.82 39.88
N ARG A 177 -17.70 32.07 38.97
CA ARG A 177 -19.07 31.53 39.04
C ARG A 177 -19.13 30.09 38.51
N TRP A 178 -18.31 29.78 37.50
CA TRP A 178 -18.12 28.43 36.98
C TRP A 178 -17.43 27.49 37.99
N HIS A 179 -16.32 27.93 38.62
CA HIS A 179 -15.63 27.14 39.66
C HIS A 179 -16.51 26.83 40.88
N ARG A 180 -17.44 27.72 41.24
CA ARG A 180 -18.40 27.50 42.34
C ARG A 180 -19.54 26.55 41.97
N SER A 181 -19.81 26.35 40.69
CA SER A 181 -20.84 25.43 40.20
C SER A 181 -20.31 23.99 40.09
N MET A 182 -19.03 23.82 39.75
CA MET A 182 -18.38 22.50 39.65
C MET A 182 -18.14 21.81 41.01
N ARG A 183 -18.03 22.55 42.12
CA ARG A 183 -17.87 21.95 43.47
C ARG A 183 -19.16 21.41 44.10
N ARG A 184 -20.33 21.63 43.49
CA ARG A 184 -21.62 21.09 44.01
C ARG A 184 -22.05 19.77 43.37
N LEU A 185 -21.33 19.31 42.34
CA LEU A 185 -21.73 18.12 41.58
C LEU A 185 -20.90 16.86 41.89
N HIS A 186 -19.83 16.97 42.68
CA HIS A 186 -19.05 15.81 43.13
C HIS A 186 -18.46 16.03 44.55
N PRO A 187 -19.08 15.53 45.62
CA PRO A 187 -18.35 15.26 46.85
C PRO A 187 -17.50 14.00 46.63
N TRP A 188 -16.20 14.10 46.88
CA TRP A 188 -15.25 13.01 46.70
C TRP A 188 -15.65 11.75 47.48
N GLY A 189 -15.52 10.61 46.82
CA GLY A 189 -15.06 9.36 47.42
C GLY A 189 -13.72 9.02 46.80
#